data_AF-T1AES3-F1
#
_entry.id   AF-T1AES3-F1
#
_cell.length_a   1.000
_cell.length_b   1.000
_cell.length_c   1.000
_cell.angle_alpha   90.00
_cell.angle_beta   90.00
_cell.angle_gamma   90.00
#
_symmetry.space_group_name_H-M   'P 1'
#
loop_
_entity.id
_entity.type
_entity.pdbx_description
1 polymer ?
#
loop_
_entity_poly.entity_id
_entity_poly.type
_entity_poly.pdbx_seq_one_letter_code
_entity_poly.pdbx_strand_id
1 'polypeptide(L)'
;MAETRWEEDSLGRREVPRNAYWGIQSLRAKENFPVSGLSSSTHLIRAYAQLKLAAVRANVALGGLDERRGSALATAGEEMAQGRFDGEFVVDVFQAGAGTSFHMNVNEVLTNRALEILGRPRGDYRE
;
A
#
# COMPACT_ATOMS: atom_id res chain seq x y z
N MET A 1 17.62 -11.17 13.80
CA MET A 1 16.23 -11.25 13.30
C MET A 1 15.81 -9.85 12.91
N ALA A 2 15.14 -9.67 11.76
CA ALA A 2 14.65 -8.35 11.38
C ALA A 2 13.53 -7.92 12.33
N GLU A 3 13.50 -6.65 12.74
CA GLU A 3 12.45 -6.13 13.62
C GLU A 3 11.09 -6.14 12.90
N THR A 4 10.02 -6.49 13.61
CA THR A 4 8.66 -6.59 13.08
C THR A 4 7.70 -5.58 13.74
N ARG A 5 6.53 -5.40 13.11
CA ARG A 5 5.34 -4.74 13.67
C ARG A 5 4.13 -5.66 13.52
N TRP A 6 3.17 -5.54 14.43
CA TRP A 6 1.90 -6.27 14.35
C TRP A 6 0.90 -5.53 13.47
N GLU A 7 0.26 -6.24 12.57
CA GLU A 7 -0.89 -5.77 11.82
C GLU A 7 -2.06 -6.74 11.99
N GLU A 8 -3.28 -6.24 11.79
CA GLU A 8 -4.53 -6.97 11.99
C GLU A 8 -5.48 -6.72 10.82
N ASP A 9 -6.04 -7.79 10.26
CA ASP A 9 -7.13 -7.76 9.30
C ASP A 9 -8.26 -8.69 9.76
N SER A 10 -9.28 -8.89 8.93
CA SER A 10 -10.43 -9.76 9.26
C SER A 10 -10.06 -11.23 9.50
N LEU A 11 -8.87 -11.67 9.09
CA LEU A 11 -8.36 -13.03 9.30
C LEU A 11 -7.43 -13.12 10.52
N GLY A 12 -7.32 -12.06 11.31
CA GLY A 12 -6.53 -11.98 12.53
C GLY A 12 -5.19 -11.28 12.34
N ARG A 13 -4.24 -11.58 13.24
CA ARG A 13 -2.96 -10.86 13.36
C ARG A 13 -1.80 -11.55 12.68
N ARG A 14 -0.88 -10.76 12.15
CA ARG A 14 0.42 -11.22 11.61
C ARG A 14 1.52 -10.22 11.92
N GLU A 15 2.75 -10.71 11.93
CA GLU A 15 3.96 -9.89 11.98
C GLU A 15 4.39 -9.49 10.58
N VAL A 16 4.62 -8.18 10.38
CA VAL A 16 5.12 -7.60 9.13
C VAL A 16 6.49 -6.96 9.43
N PRO A 17 7.49 -7.04 8.54
CA PRO A 17 8.77 -6.37 8.75
C PRO A 17 8.57 -4.88 9.03
N ARG A 18 9.23 -4.37 10.09
CA ARG A 18 9.02 -2.99 10.57
C ARG A 18 9.22 -1.93 9.50
N ASN A 19 10.22 -2.15 8.64
CA ASN A 19 10.62 -1.21 7.60
C ASN A 19 9.91 -1.42 6.26
N ALA A 20 8.99 -2.39 6.14
CA ALA A 20 8.16 -2.53 4.94
C ALA A 20 7.11 -1.42 4.89
N TYR A 21 6.72 -1.00 3.68
CA TYR A 21 5.54 -0.16 3.46
C TYR A 21 4.30 -0.99 3.13
N TRP A 22 4.46 -2.18 2.56
CA TRP A 22 3.36 -3.14 2.43
C TRP A 22 2.91 -3.68 3.79
N GLY A 23 1.69 -4.21 3.86
CA GLY A 23 1.03 -4.62 5.10
C GLY A 23 0.54 -6.07 5.09
N ILE A 24 -0.37 -6.37 6.01
CA ILE A 24 -0.84 -7.74 6.26
C ILE A 24 -1.52 -8.40 5.05
N GLN A 25 -2.30 -7.68 4.25
CA GLN A 25 -2.96 -8.29 3.09
C GLN A 25 -1.94 -8.61 2.00
N SER A 26 -0.93 -7.77 1.81
CA SER A 26 0.21 -8.08 0.91
C SER A 26 1.00 -9.27 1.41
N LEU A 27 1.24 -9.38 2.72
CA LEU A 27 1.91 -10.54 3.33
C LEU A 27 1.15 -11.83 2.99
N ARG A 28 -0.15 -11.85 3.24
CA ARG A 28 -0.99 -13.01 2.98
C ARG A 28 -1.02 -13.37 1.51
N ALA A 29 -1.12 -12.37 0.62
CA ALA A 29 -1.08 -12.62 -0.82
C ALA A 29 0.27 -13.20 -1.26
N LYS A 30 1.38 -12.67 -0.75
CA LYS A 30 2.72 -13.21 -1.00
C LYS A 30 2.85 -14.68 -0.55
N GLU A 31 2.29 -15.02 0.61
CA GLU A 31 2.27 -16.40 1.13
C GLU A 31 1.34 -17.33 0.35
N ASN A 32 0.21 -16.81 -0.15
CA ASN A 32 -0.81 -17.58 -0.86
C ASN A 32 -0.46 -17.84 -2.34
N PHE A 33 0.33 -16.96 -2.96
CA PHE A 33 0.65 -17.02 -4.40
C PHE A 33 2.17 -17.10 -4.70
N PRO A 34 2.91 -18.09 -4.19
CA PRO A 34 4.34 -18.25 -4.48
C PRO A 34 4.58 -18.95 -5.82
N VAL A 35 4.18 -18.32 -6.93
CA VAL A 35 4.13 -18.99 -8.25
C VAL A 35 5.43 -18.83 -9.05
N SER A 36 5.89 -17.60 -9.24
CA SER A 36 7.00 -17.29 -10.16
C SER A 36 8.12 -16.47 -9.53
N GLY A 37 7.83 -15.75 -8.44
CA GLY A 37 8.74 -14.78 -7.83
C GLY A 37 8.85 -13.46 -8.61
N LEU A 38 8.04 -13.26 -9.66
CA LEU A 38 8.02 -12.04 -10.45
C LEU A 38 7.13 -10.98 -9.78
N SER A 39 7.69 -9.79 -9.58
CA SER A 39 6.92 -8.61 -9.16
C SER A 39 6.15 -7.98 -10.32
N SER A 40 5.11 -7.22 -9.98
CA SER A 40 4.34 -6.43 -10.95
C SER A 40 5.20 -5.41 -11.69
N SER A 41 4.84 -5.12 -12.94
CA SER A 41 5.50 -4.09 -13.76
C SER A 41 5.45 -2.72 -13.09
N THR A 42 6.56 -1.99 -13.10
CA THR A 42 6.64 -0.60 -12.60
C THR A 42 5.67 0.34 -13.32
N HIS A 43 5.30 0.04 -14.58
CA HIS A 43 4.28 0.80 -15.30
C HIS A 43 2.90 0.63 -14.66
N LEU A 44 2.56 -0.59 -14.23
CA LEU A 44 1.29 -0.87 -13.55
C LEU A 44 1.25 -0.20 -12.17
N ILE A 45 2.35 -0.27 -11.43
CA ILE A 45 2.51 0.42 -10.14
C ILE A 45 2.25 1.92 -10.30
N ARG A 46 2.91 2.57 -11.27
CA ARG A 46 2.74 4.01 -11.53
C ARG A 46 1.33 4.35 -12.00
N ALA A 47 0.70 3.51 -12.81
CA ALA A 47 -0.69 3.71 -13.21
C ALA A 47 -1.65 3.67 -12.01
N TYR A 48 -1.45 2.73 -11.07
CA TYR A 48 -2.22 2.68 -9.83
C TYR A 48 -1.94 3.87 -8.92
N ALA A 49 -0.71 4.36 -8.84
CA ALA A 49 -0.38 5.56 -8.09
C ALA A 49 -1.16 6.78 -8.61
N GLN A 50 -1.20 6.98 -9.94
CA GLN A 50 -2.00 8.03 -10.58
C GLN A 50 -3.51 7.86 -10.35
N LEU A 51 -4.01 6.62 -10.46
CA LEU A 51 -5.42 6.30 -10.16
C LEU A 51 -5.78 6.67 -8.71
N LYS A 52 -4.90 6.33 -7.76
CA LYS A 52 -5.11 6.63 -6.34
C LYS A 52 -5.04 8.12 -6.05
N LEU A 53 -4.09 8.83 -6.65
CA LEU A 53 -4.00 10.29 -6.55
C LEU A 53 -5.29 10.97 -7.05
N ALA A 54 -5.83 10.52 -8.19
CA ALA A 54 -7.08 11.02 -8.72
C ALA A 54 -8.26 10.75 -7.77
N ALA A 55 -8.34 9.53 -7.22
CA ALA A 55 -9.37 9.16 -6.25
C ALA A 55 -9.28 9.95 -4.94
N VAL A 56 -8.07 10.21 -4.43
CA VAL A 56 -7.84 11.04 -3.24
C VAL A 56 -8.34 12.46 -3.49
N ARG A 57 -7.94 13.09 -4.60
CA ARG A 57 -8.36 14.45 -4.97
C ARG A 57 -9.88 14.56 -5.13
N ALA A 58 -10.50 13.58 -5.78
CA ALA A 58 -11.95 13.53 -5.92
C ALA A 58 -12.66 13.40 -4.56
N ASN A 59 -12.18 12.53 -3.67
CA ASN A 59 -12.78 12.37 -2.34
C ASN A 59 -12.61 13.61 -1.46
N VAL A 60 -11.48 14.32 -1.54
CA VAL A 60 -11.32 15.61 -0.84
C VAL A 60 -12.31 16.65 -1.38
N ALA A 61 -12.41 16.78 -2.72
CA ALA A 61 -13.32 17.73 -3.35
C ALA A 61 -14.80 17.48 -3.01
N LEU A 62 -15.18 16.21 -2.81
CA LEU A 62 -16.54 15.81 -2.43
C LEU A 62 -16.77 15.78 -0.91
N GLY A 63 -15.75 16.08 -0.09
CA GLY A 63 -15.83 16.04 1.36
C GLY A 63 -15.86 14.63 1.97
N GLY A 64 -15.57 13.59 1.19
CA GLY A 64 -15.46 12.20 1.65
C GLY A 64 -14.11 11.87 2.31
N LEU A 65 -13.14 12.79 2.22
CA LEU A 65 -11.81 12.68 2.84
C LEU A 65 -11.38 14.07 3.34
N ASP A 66 -10.93 14.16 4.59
CA ASP A 66 -10.44 15.43 5.14
C ASP A 66 -9.13 15.89 4.47
N GLU A 67 -8.91 17.20 4.45
CA GLU A 67 -7.75 17.79 3.76
C GLU A 67 -6.40 17.32 4.32
N ARG A 68 -6.32 17.03 5.62
CA ARG A 68 -5.07 16.60 6.26
C ARG A 68 -4.64 15.24 5.73
N ARG A 69 -5.54 14.26 5.78
CA ARG A 69 -5.30 12.92 5.21
C ARG A 69 -5.14 12.97 3.70
N GLY A 70 -6.00 13.75 3.04
CA GLY A 70 -5.97 13.96 1.60
C GLY A 70 -4.62 14.47 1.10
N SER A 71 -4.06 15.48 1.78
CA SER A 71 -2.74 16.03 1.43
C SER A 71 -1.63 15.01 1.63
N ALA A 72 -1.63 14.26 2.74
CA ALA A 72 -0.61 13.23 2.98
C ALA A 72 -0.67 12.10 1.95
N LEU A 73 -1.89 11.63 1.63
CA LEU A 73 -2.11 10.60 0.59
C LEU A 73 -1.75 11.10 -0.81
N ALA A 74 -2.01 12.37 -1.12
CA ALA A 74 -1.63 12.96 -2.39
C ALA A 74 -0.10 12.99 -2.56
N THR A 75 0.62 13.47 -1.54
CA THR A 75 2.10 13.46 -1.53
C THR A 75 2.65 12.03 -1.65
N ALA A 76 2.10 11.08 -0.90
CA ALA A 76 2.50 9.68 -0.98
C ALA A 76 2.25 9.09 -2.39
N GLY A 77 1.12 9.45 -3.02
CA GLY A 77 0.78 9.02 -4.37
C GLY A 77 1.72 9.60 -5.43
N GLU A 78 2.11 10.86 -5.29
CA GLU A 78 3.09 11.52 -6.17
C GLU A 78 4.48 10.87 -6.04
N GLU A 79 4.96 10.60 -4.82
CA GLU A 79 6.21 9.88 -4.58
C GLU A 79 6.19 8.45 -5.14
N MET A 80 5.06 7.75 -5.01
CA MET A 80 4.86 6.43 -5.60
C MET A 80 4.87 6.46 -7.12
N ALA A 81 4.23 7.47 -7.74
CA ALA A 81 4.24 7.64 -9.19
C ALA A 81 5.63 7.96 -9.75
N GLN A 82 6.52 8.53 -8.92
CA GLN A 82 7.94 8.75 -9.24
C GLN A 82 8.80 7.48 -9.09
N GLY A 83 8.23 6.35 -8.65
CA GLY A 83 8.92 5.07 -8.51
C GLY A 83 9.70 4.89 -7.20
N ARG A 84 9.48 5.76 -6.19
CA ARG A 84 10.23 5.70 -4.92
C ARG A 84 9.98 4.45 -4.09
N PHE A 85 8.90 3.71 -4.40
CA PHE A 85 8.48 2.51 -3.68
C PHE A 85 8.35 1.27 -4.57
N ASP A 86 8.98 1.25 -5.75
CA ASP A 86 8.87 0.13 -6.70
C ASP A 86 9.27 -1.22 -6.07
N GLY A 87 10.18 -1.22 -5.08
CA GLY A 87 10.60 -2.41 -4.33
C GLY A 87 9.63 -2.89 -3.24
N GLU A 88 8.55 -2.16 -2.96
CA GLU A 88 7.56 -2.49 -1.91
C GLU A 88 6.36 -3.31 -2.45
N PHE A 89 6.43 -3.71 -3.72
CA PHE A 89 5.39 -4.50 -4.39
C PHE A 89 5.79 -5.98 -4.43
N VAL A 90 5.31 -6.71 -3.44
CA VAL A 90 5.77 -8.08 -3.12
C VAL A 90 4.83 -9.17 -3.60
N VAL A 91 3.66 -8.81 -4.13
CA VAL A 91 2.69 -9.77 -4.66
C VAL A 91 3.09 -10.22 -6.06
N ASP A 92 3.09 -11.54 -6.27
CA ASP A 92 3.38 -12.17 -7.56
C ASP A 92 2.39 -11.71 -8.66
N VAL A 93 2.85 -11.68 -9.91
CA VAL A 93 1.98 -11.41 -11.06
C VAL A 93 0.88 -12.46 -11.23
N PHE A 94 1.12 -13.70 -10.82
CA PHE A 94 0.15 -14.80 -10.85
C PHE A 94 -0.66 -14.89 -9.55
N GLN A 95 -1.39 -13.82 -9.25
CA GLN A 95 -2.28 -13.69 -8.09
C GLN A 95 -3.76 -13.86 -8.48
N ALA A 96 -4.67 -13.60 -7.54
CA ALA A 96 -6.12 -13.58 -7.80
C ALA A 96 -6.49 -12.73 -9.03
N GLY A 97 -7.26 -13.31 -9.96
CA GLY A 97 -7.50 -12.74 -11.31
C GLY A 97 -8.19 -11.37 -11.36
N ALA A 98 -8.86 -10.95 -10.28
CA ALA A 98 -9.44 -9.61 -10.18
C ALA A 98 -8.39 -8.51 -9.85
N GLY A 99 -7.16 -8.89 -9.50
CA GLY A 99 -6.11 -7.94 -9.10
C GLY A 99 -6.27 -7.37 -7.68
N THR A 100 -7.15 -7.95 -6.85
CA THR A 100 -7.42 -7.48 -5.48
C THR A 100 -6.16 -7.45 -4.62
N SER A 101 -5.28 -8.46 -4.72
CA SER A 101 -4.08 -8.52 -3.88
C SER A 101 -3.10 -7.40 -4.20
N PHE A 102 -2.89 -7.11 -5.49
CA PHE A 102 -2.08 -5.99 -5.96
C PHE A 102 -2.70 -4.65 -5.55
N HIS A 103 -4.02 -4.51 -5.69
CA HIS A 103 -4.73 -3.31 -5.28
C HIS A 103 -4.57 -3.02 -3.78
N MET A 104 -4.59 -4.07 -2.95
CA MET A 104 -4.33 -3.94 -1.52
C MET A 104 -2.86 -3.64 -1.21
N ASN A 105 -1.91 -4.21 -1.95
CA ASN A 105 -0.50 -3.83 -1.84
C ASN A 105 -0.29 -2.35 -2.15
N VAL A 106 -0.94 -1.80 -3.18
CA VAL A 106 -0.93 -0.37 -3.49
C VAL A 106 -1.50 0.42 -2.30
N ASN A 107 -2.66 0.02 -1.77
CA ASN A 107 -3.31 0.71 -0.66
C ASN A 107 -2.43 0.75 0.58
N GLU A 108 -1.83 -0.37 0.96
CA GLU A 108 -0.99 -0.49 2.16
C GLU A 108 0.28 0.37 2.02
N VAL A 109 0.97 0.32 0.88
CA VAL A 109 2.17 1.15 0.64
C VAL A 109 1.82 2.63 0.68
N LEU A 110 0.74 3.02 0.01
CA LEU A 110 0.28 4.41 -0.05
C LEU A 110 -0.07 4.93 1.35
N THR A 111 -0.86 4.17 2.11
CA THR A 111 -1.31 4.55 3.45
C THR A 111 -0.14 4.60 4.43
N ASN A 112 0.74 3.60 4.42
CA ASN A 112 1.90 3.61 5.33
C ASN A 112 2.86 4.76 5.04
N ARG A 113 2.99 5.17 3.78
CA ARG A 113 3.75 6.38 3.46
C ARG A 113 3.04 7.65 3.91
N ALA A 114 1.71 7.73 3.75
CA ALA A 114 0.94 8.85 4.25
C ALA A 114 1.01 8.97 5.80
N LEU A 115 0.95 7.84 6.52
CA LEU A 115 1.14 7.80 7.98
C LEU A 115 2.50 8.37 8.39
N GLU A 116 3.57 8.00 7.70
CA GLU A 116 4.92 8.52 7.96
C GLU A 116 5.00 10.04 7.74
N ILE A 117 4.35 10.56 6.68
CA ILE A 117 4.23 12.01 6.43
C ILE A 117 3.48 12.70 7.58
N LEU A 118 2.48 12.05 8.15
CA LEU A 118 1.71 12.53 9.30
C LEU A 118 2.43 12.32 10.65
N GLY A 119 3.67 11.82 10.65
CA GLY A 119 4.43 11.53 11.88
C GLY A 119 3.90 10.33 12.68
N ARG A 120 3.18 9.42 12.03
CA ARG A 120 2.58 8.23 12.62
C ARG A 120 3.36 6.97 12.27
N PRO A 121 3.33 5.94 13.14
CA PRO A 121 3.96 4.67 12.82
C PRO A 121 3.20 3.95 11.71
N ARG A 122 3.93 3.17 10.90
CA ARG A 122 3.33 2.28 9.89
C ARG A 122 2.45 1.23 10.57
N GLY A 123 1.34 0.86 9.94
CA GLY A 123 0.33 -0.05 10.47
C GLY A 123 -0.74 0.63 11.35
N ASP A 124 -0.64 1.95 11.59
CA ASP A 124 -1.64 2.71 12.36
C ASP A 124 -2.86 3.09 11.50
N TYR A 125 -3.58 2.09 11.00
CA TYR A 125 -4.71 2.25 10.08
C TYR A 125 -5.99 2.85 10.72
N ARG A 126 -5.94 3.23 12.00
CA ARG A 126 -7.05 3.92 12.67
C ARG A 126 -7.00 5.43 12.43
N GLU A 127 -5.86 5.92 11.97
CA GLU A 127 -5.67 7.31 11.58
C GLU A 127 -6.08 7.58 10.14
#